data_AF-A0A1R3K681-F1
#
_entry.id   AF-A0A1R3K681-F1
#
_cell.length_a   1.000
_cell.length_b   1.000
_cell.length_c   1.000
_cell.angle_alpha   90.00
_cell.angle_beta   90.00
_cell.angle_gamma   90.00
#
_symmetry.space_group_name_H-M   'P 1'
#
loop_
_entity.id
_entity.type
_entity.pdbx_description
1 polymer ?
#
loop_
_entity_poly.entity_id
_entity_poly.type
_entity_poly.pdbx_seq_one_letter_code
_entity_poly.pdbx_strand_id
1 'polypeptide(L)'
;MEPGAFQNGLPVIKWKEIVDDNIEQGEEEAIKVFEWNTIKERIDTIKAMLGSMEDGEISSSAYDTTWVALIEDVNGSGNPQFPSSLEWIANNQLPDGSWGDRQIFLAHDRLINTLACVIALKKWDVHQEKCQKGVCFFNENISKLGKENAEHMLIGFEVAFPSLLQLARSLNIEVAYDSPVFQDIYARRSQKLTRIPKEIMHNVPTTLLHSLEGMLGLDWEKLLKLQCKDGSFLSSPSSTAFALMQTKDENCLTYLNKTVQRFNGGVPTAYPVDLFEHLWSVDRLQRLGISRYFQPEIKECLDYVYRYWTEDGICWARNTRPHEIDDTAMGFRILRLHGYEVSADVLRHFEKGGEFFCIVGQSNQAVTGIFSLFRASQVMFSGDKILEDAKRFSSNFLREKQASGQLFDKWIISKDLPGEVGFALKIPWYASLPRVETRFYIEQYGGEHDVWIGKTPFR
;
A
#
# COMPACT_ATOMS: atom_id res chain seq x y z
N MET A 1 -5.11 72.92 -36.10
CA MET A 1 -6.15 71.89 -35.99
C MET A 1 -5.49 70.56 -36.23
N GLU A 2 -5.61 69.68 -35.23
CA GLU A 2 -5.03 68.34 -35.11
C GLU A 2 -5.51 67.38 -36.20
N PRO A 3 -4.82 66.23 -36.33
CA PRO A 3 -5.49 64.96 -36.45
C PRO A 3 -5.20 64.08 -35.22
N GLY A 4 -6.28 63.64 -34.58
CA GLY A 4 -6.27 62.89 -33.33
C GLY A 4 -5.71 61.48 -33.45
N ALA A 5 -5.04 61.06 -32.37
CA ALA A 5 -4.62 59.68 -32.14
C ALA A 5 -5.58 59.04 -31.13
N PHE A 6 -6.17 57.92 -31.54
CA PHE A 6 -7.03 57.05 -30.73
C PHE A 6 -6.24 56.48 -29.54
N GLN A 7 -6.80 56.65 -28.33
CA GLN A 7 -6.40 55.91 -27.15
C GLN A 7 -6.87 54.46 -27.26
N ASN A 8 -5.96 53.50 -27.07
CA ASN A 8 -6.29 52.16 -26.61
C ASN A 8 -5.43 51.87 -25.38
N GLY A 9 -6.10 51.70 -24.24
CA GLY A 9 -5.47 51.49 -22.95
C GLY A 9 -4.96 50.06 -22.75
N LEU A 10 -3.98 49.95 -21.86
CA LEU A 10 -3.81 48.88 -20.86
C LEU A 10 -2.93 49.49 -19.75
N PRO A 11 -3.24 49.32 -18.46
CA PRO A 11 -2.40 49.83 -17.39
C PRO A 11 -1.11 49.00 -17.32
N VAL A 12 0.03 49.66 -17.49
CA VAL A 12 1.35 49.09 -17.22
C VAL A 12 1.42 48.74 -15.74
N ILE A 13 1.53 47.45 -15.41
CA ILE A 13 1.80 47.01 -14.05
C ILE A 13 3.22 47.47 -13.70
N LYS A 14 3.33 48.52 -12.88
CA LYS A 14 4.60 48.88 -12.24
C LYS A 14 4.86 47.86 -11.15
N TRP A 15 5.87 47.00 -11.36
CA TRP A 15 6.46 46.21 -10.29
C TRP A 15 6.97 47.17 -9.21
N LYS A 16 6.62 46.91 -7.94
CA LYS A 16 7.24 47.61 -6.82
C LYS A 16 8.72 47.26 -6.84
N GLU A 17 9.58 48.26 -7.04
CA GLU A 17 10.98 48.16 -6.65
C GLU A 17 11.01 47.78 -5.17
N ILE A 18 11.57 46.60 -4.89
CA ILE A 18 11.80 46.13 -3.53
C ILE A 18 12.84 47.08 -2.94
N VAL A 19 12.42 47.86 -1.96
CA VAL A 19 13.29 48.68 -1.13
C VAL A 19 14.03 47.72 -0.22
N ASP A 20 15.35 47.57 -0.41
CA ASP A 20 16.24 46.95 0.58
C ASP A 20 16.29 47.87 1.79
N ASP A 21 15.43 47.60 2.78
CA ASP A 21 15.52 48.23 4.08
C ASP A 21 16.64 47.56 4.90
N ASN A 22 17.48 48.40 5.51
CA ASN A 22 18.58 48.04 6.40
C ASN A 22 18.16 47.05 7.51
N ILE A 23 18.83 45.90 7.61
CA ILE A 23 18.63 44.90 8.68
C ILE A 23 19.97 44.54 9.33
N GLU A 24 19.98 44.40 10.65
CA GLU A 24 21.15 44.07 11.48
C GLU A 24 21.77 42.72 11.08
N GLN A 25 22.94 42.76 10.43
CA GLN A 25 23.57 41.61 9.76
C GLN A 25 23.96 40.43 10.68
N GLY A 26 24.21 40.67 11.98
CA GLY A 26 24.78 39.66 12.88
C GLY A 26 23.79 38.58 13.38
N GLU A 27 22.53 38.95 13.66
CA GLU A 27 21.52 37.99 14.10
C GLU A 27 20.94 37.18 12.93
N GLU A 28 20.80 37.80 11.76
CA GLU A 28 20.32 37.14 10.55
C GLU A 28 21.32 36.09 10.02
N GLU A 29 22.63 36.36 10.11
CA GLU A 29 23.67 35.37 9.78
C GLU A 29 23.67 34.16 10.72
N ALA A 30 23.50 34.38 12.03
CA ALA A 30 23.42 33.29 13.00
C ALA A 30 22.16 32.41 12.79
N ILE A 31 21.02 33.03 12.48
CA ILE A 31 19.77 32.33 12.13
C ILE A 31 19.95 31.54 10.83
N LYS A 32 20.53 32.14 9.78
CA LYS A 32 20.83 31.47 8.51
C LYS A 32 21.77 30.27 8.68
N VAL A 33 22.79 30.38 9.54
CA VAL A 33 23.72 29.27 9.84
C VAL A 33 23.03 28.15 10.63
N PHE A 34 22.19 28.49 11.60
CA PHE A 34 21.42 27.51 12.37
C PHE A 34 20.41 26.75 11.50
N GLU A 35 19.70 27.46 10.63
CA GLU A 35 18.77 26.88 9.65
C GLU A 35 19.51 25.96 8.67
N TRP A 36 20.69 26.36 8.17
CA TRP A 36 21.51 25.54 7.29
C TRP A 36 21.98 24.25 7.97
N ASN A 37 22.43 24.30 9.22
CA ASN A 37 22.84 23.11 9.96
C ASN A 37 21.67 22.14 10.14
N THR A 38 20.49 22.66 10.48
CA THR A 38 19.28 21.83 10.61
C THR A 38 18.88 21.20 9.27
N ILE A 39 18.97 21.95 8.15
CA ILE A 39 18.72 21.41 6.80
C ILE A 39 19.72 20.30 6.47
N LYS A 40 20.99 20.51 6.78
CA LYS A 40 22.04 19.52 6.53
C LYS A 40 21.81 18.24 7.31
N GLU A 41 21.48 18.33 8.61
CA GLU A 41 21.14 17.17 9.44
C GLU A 41 19.95 16.38 8.89
N ARG A 42 18.91 17.07 8.41
CA ARG A 42 17.75 16.43 7.76
C ARG A 42 18.12 15.75 6.45
N ILE A 43 18.98 16.37 5.64
CA ILE A 43 19.49 15.76 4.40
C ILE A 43 20.28 14.49 4.75
N ASP A 44 21.20 14.55 5.71
CA ASP A 44 22.02 13.41 6.11
C ASP A 44 21.16 12.27 6.69
N THR A 45 20.09 12.61 7.42
CA THR A 45 19.10 11.63 7.91
C THR A 45 18.38 10.93 6.75
N ILE A 46 17.88 11.69 5.77
CA ILE A 46 17.18 11.10 4.61
C ILE A 46 18.15 10.25 3.77
N LYS A 47 19.41 10.69 3.61
CA LYS A 47 20.44 9.88 2.94
C LYS A 47 20.68 8.55 3.65
N ALA A 48 20.78 8.58 4.98
CA ALA A 48 20.94 7.36 5.77
C ALA A 48 19.73 6.42 5.59
N MET A 49 18.50 6.95 5.58
CA MET A 49 17.28 6.18 5.34
C MET A 49 17.28 5.53 3.94
N LEU A 50 17.61 6.29 2.89
CA LEU A 50 17.71 5.77 1.53
C LEU A 50 18.81 4.69 1.41
N GLY A 51 19.96 4.93 2.02
CA GLY A 51 21.09 3.99 2.00
C GLY A 51 20.88 2.73 2.84
N SER A 52 19.89 2.72 3.74
CA SER A 52 19.51 1.55 4.55
C SER A 52 18.29 0.80 4.01
N MET A 53 17.77 1.16 2.83
CA MET A 53 16.67 0.43 2.21
C MET A 53 17.07 -1.03 1.93
N GLU A 54 16.22 -1.96 2.34
CA GLU A 54 16.39 -3.38 2.12
C GLU A 54 15.08 -3.97 1.57
N ASP A 55 14.41 -4.78 2.38
CA ASP A 55 13.19 -5.50 2.04
C ASP A 55 11.90 -4.69 2.33
N GLY A 56 12.04 -3.42 2.75
CA GLY A 56 10.94 -2.50 3.07
C GLY A 56 10.78 -2.19 4.57
N GLU A 57 10.59 -0.92 4.90
CA GLU A 57 10.07 -0.47 6.20
C GLU A 57 8.55 -0.35 6.13
N ILE A 58 7.86 -1.16 6.94
CA ILE A 58 6.40 -1.24 6.94
C ILE A 58 5.90 -1.59 8.35
N SER A 59 4.80 -0.96 8.77
CA SER A 59 4.21 -1.24 10.09
C SER A 59 3.70 -2.69 10.22
N SER A 60 3.87 -3.31 11.40
CA SER A 60 3.34 -4.65 11.67
C SER A 60 1.80 -4.69 11.68
N SER A 61 1.24 -5.81 11.20
CA SER A 61 -0.17 -6.13 11.20
C SER A 61 -0.51 -7.10 12.33
N ALA A 62 -1.46 -6.73 13.20
CA ALA A 62 -1.86 -7.61 14.30
C ALA A 62 -2.62 -8.85 13.79
N TYR A 63 -3.35 -8.72 12.69
CA TYR A 63 -3.99 -9.82 11.97
C TYR A 63 -2.96 -10.82 11.46
N ASP A 64 -1.96 -10.39 10.70
CA ASP A 64 -0.94 -11.30 10.16
C ASP A 64 -0.08 -11.90 11.28
N THR A 65 0.27 -11.12 12.29
CA THR A 65 1.01 -11.60 13.48
C THR A 65 0.22 -12.67 14.23
N THR A 66 -1.10 -12.58 14.28
CA THR A 66 -1.96 -13.62 14.86
C THR A 66 -1.80 -14.94 14.11
N TRP A 67 -1.88 -14.91 12.78
CA TRP A 67 -1.75 -16.15 12.00
C TRP A 67 -0.40 -16.82 12.20
N VAL A 68 0.67 -16.04 12.33
CA VAL A 68 2.00 -16.55 12.69
C VAL A 68 2.01 -17.13 14.12
N ALA A 69 1.40 -16.43 15.07
CA ALA A 69 1.31 -16.87 16.46
C ALA A 69 0.48 -18.15 16.66
N LEU A 70 -0.40 -18.51 15.72
CA LEU A 70 -1.22 -19.73 15.77
C LEU A 70 -0.46 -21.00 15.37
N ILE A 71 0.73 -20.87 14.78
CA ILE A 71 1.51 -22.00 14.29
C ILE A 71 2.03 -22.80 15.50
N GLU A 72 1.62 -24.06 15.58
CA GLU A 72 2.23 -25.01 16.52
C GLU A 72 3.62 -25.42 16.02
N ASP A 73 4.55 -25.65 16.94
CA ASP A 73 5.91 -26.11 16.63
C ASP A 73 5.87 -27.30 15.65
N VAL A 74 6.57 -27.14 14.52
CA VAL A 74 6.55 -28.11 13.42
C VAL A 74 7.08 -29.49 13.85
N ASN A 75 7.92 -29.52 14.90
CA ASN A 75 8.48 -30.72 15.50
C ASN A 75 7.56 -31.39 16.54
N GLY A 76 6.40 -30.80 16.84
CA GLY A 76 5.36 -31.43 17.64
C GLY A 76 5.52 -31.28 19.15
N SER A 77 6.22 -30.24 19.65
CA SER A 77 6.26 -29.98 21.10
C SER A 77 4.92 -29.54 21.69
N GLY A 78 3.95 -29.18 20.85
CA GLY A 78 2.64 -28.66 21.27
C GLY A 78 2.69 -27.23 21.80
N ASN A 79 3.81 -26.52 21.61
CA ASN A 79 4.02 -25.12 21.96
C ASN A 79 3.96 -24.23 20.70
N PRO A 80 3.84 -22.90 20.84
CA PRO A 80 3.90 -22.00 19.69
C PRO A 80 5.28 -22.05 19.02
N GLN A 81 5.29 -22.15 17.69
CA GLN A 81 6.51 -22.06 16.87
C GLN A 81 7.18 -20.69 17.01
N PHE A 82 6.37 -19.64 17.18
CA PHE A 82 6.80 -18.24 17.27
C PHE A 82 6.28 -17.59 18.56
N PRO A 83 6.87 -17.87 19.73
CA PRO A 83 6.42 -17.30 21.00
C PRO A 83 6.54 -15.76 21.03
N SER A 84 7.54 -15.19 20.36
CA SER A 84 7.71 -13.74 20.24
C SER A 84 6.54 -13.05 19.55
N SER A 85 5.83 -13.73 18.64
CA SER A 85 4.61 -13.19 18.02
C SER A 85 3.44 -13.11 19.00
N LEU A 86 3.31 -14.05 19.94
CA LEU A 86 2.33 -13.96 21.03
C LEU A 86 2.66 -12.82 21.99
N GLU A 87 3.93 -12.66 22.35
CA GLU A 87 4.38 -11.54 23.18
C GLU A 87 4.13 -10.19 22.49
N TRP A 88 4.39 -10.10 21.19
CA TRP A 88 4.07 -8.91 20.39
C TRP A 88 2.57 -8.58 20.46
N ILE A 89 1.70 -9.57 20.28
CA ILE A 89 0.24 -9.39 20.39
C ILE A 89 -0.12 -8.87 21.78
N ALA A 90 0.38 -9.50 22.84
CA ALA A 90 0.10 -9.09 24.20
C ALA A 90 0.54 -7.64 24.48
N ASN A 91 1.70 -7.24 23.96
CA ASN A 91 2.29 -5.93 24.21
C ASN A 91 1.69 -4.79 23.36
N ASN A 92 0.88 -5.11 22.34
CA ASN A 92 0.35 -4.11 21.39
C ASN A 92 -1.18 -3.93 21.44
N GLN A 93 -1.86 -4.41 22.49
CA GLN A 93 -3.27 -4.09 22.73
C GLN A 93 -3.44 -2.58 22.97
N LEU A 94 -4.39 -1.95 22.27
CA LEU A 94 -4.74 -0.54 22.44
C LEU A 94 -5.49 -0.30 23.77
N PRO A 95 -5.52 0.94 24.28
CA PRO A 95 -6.19 1.25 25.55
C PRO A 95 -7.69 0.91 25.59
N ASP A 96 -8.37 0.89 24.44
CA ASP A 96 -9.78 0.52 24.31
C ASP A 96 -10.02 -1.00 24.26
N GLY A 97 -8.96 -1.81 24.37
CA GLY A 97 -9.01 -3.27 24.30
C GLY A 97 -8.88 -3.84 22.88
N SER A 98 -8.85 -3.00 21.85
CA SER A 98 -8.69 -3.43 20.46
C SER A 98 -7.24 -3.60 20.01
N TRP A 99 -7.06 -4.14 18.80
CA TRP A 99 -5.82 -4.07 18.03
C TRP A 99 -6.11 -3.45 16.67
N GLY A 100 -5.13 -2.78 16.06
CA GLY A 100 -5.26 -2.11 14.76
C GLY A 100 -4.41 -0.84 14.67
N ASP A 101 -4.70 0.03 13.70
CA ASP A 101 -3.98 1.29 13.54
C ASP A 101 -4.24 2.24 14.73
N ARG A 102 -3.18 2.89 15.21
CA ARG A 102 -3.21 3.77 16.40
C ARG A 102 -3.79 5.15 16.11
N GLN A 103 -3.67 5.64 14.89
CA GLN A 103 -4.04 7.00 14.49
C GLN A 103 -5.43 7.05 13.84
N ILE A 104 -5.81 6.01 13.09
CA ILE A 104 -7.11 5.93 12.42
C ILE A 104 -7.98 4.81 13.01
N PHE A 105 -9.28 5.10 13.15
CA PHE A 105 -10.27 4.10 13.53
C PHE A 105 -11.07 3.70 12.29
N LEU A 106 -10.90 2.45 11.85
CA LEU A 106 -11.78 1.79 10.89
C LEU A 106 -12.39 0.57 11.58
N ALA A 107 -13.71 0.40 11.56
CA ALA A 107 -14.34 -0.73 12.27
C ALA A 107 -13.93 -2.08 11.65
N HIS A 108 -13.79 -2.16 10.32
CA HIS A 108 -13.23 -3.32 9.62
C HIS A 108 -11.84 -3.67 10.18
N ASP A 109 -10.95 -2.68 10.33
CA ASP A 109 -9.60 -2.85 10.88
C ASP A 109 -9.64 -3.34 12.32
N ARG A 110 -10.32 -2.58 13.19
CA ARG A 110 -10.31 -2.89 14.62
C ARG A 110 -10.93 -4.23 14.92
N LEU A 111 -12.04 -4.59 14.25
CA LEU A 111 -12.75 -5.82 14.54
C LEU A 111 -12.01 -7.06 14.03
N ILE A 112 -11.39 -7.01 12.84
CA ILE A 112 -10.64 -8.16 12.31
C ILE A 112 -9.37 -8.41 13.11
N ASN A 113 -8.60 -7.36 13.43
CA ASN A 113 -7.38 -7.48 14.23
C ASN A 113 -7.71 -7.94 15.65
N THR A 114 -8.72 -7.36 16.29
CA THR A 114 -9.08 -7.72 17.67
C THR A 114 -9.55 -9.16 17.77
N LEU A 115 -10.43 -9.61 16.86
CA LEU A 115 -10.89 -11.00 16.85
C LEU A 115 -9.73 -11.97 16.62
N ALA A 116 -8.83 -11.65 15.68
CA ALA A 116 -7.63 -12.43 15.43
C ALA A 116 -6.77 -12.56 16.70
N CYS A 117 -6.38 -11.44 17.32
CA CYS A 117 -5.54 -11.46 18.51
C CYS A 117 -6.17 -12.21 19.68
N VAL A 118 -7.48 -12.05 19.91
CA VAL A 118 -8.24 -12.81 20.91
C VAL A 118 -8.15 -14.32 20.64
N ILE A 119 -8.29 -14.75 19.38
CA ILE A 119 -8.15 -16.16 18.98
C ILE A 119 -6.76 -16.70 19.33
N ALA A 120 -5.68 -15.98 19.00
CA ALA A 120 -4.33 -16.43 19.33
C ALA A 120 -4.10 -16.54 20.84
N LEU A 121 -4.46 -15.51 21.61
CA LEU A 121 -4.31 -15.52 23.07
C LEU A 121 -5.14 -16.65 23.71
N LYS A 122 -6.35 -16.90 23.20
CA LYS A 122 -7.23 -17.97 23.68
C LYS A 122 -6.72 -19.36 23.33
N LYS A 123 -6.20 -19.58 22.11
CA LYS A 123 -5.65 -20.87 21.65
C LYS A 123 -4.52 -21.37 22.56
N TRP A 124 -3.71 -20.44 23.07
CA TRP A 124 -2.57 -20.76 23.93
C TRP A 124 -2.84 -20.56 25.43
N ASP A 125 -4.07 -20.20 25.82
CA ASP A 125 -4.49 -19.90 27.20
C ASP A 125 -3.55 -18.91 27.95
N VAL A 126 -3.18 -17.82 27.26
CA VAL A 126 -2.31 -16.76 27.81
C VAL A 126 -3.02 -15.42 27.86
N HIS A 127 -2.60 -14.54 28.78
CA HIS A 127 -3.08 -13.16 28.91
C HIS A 127 -4.61 -13.02 28.94
N GLN A 128 -5.28 -13.78 29.81
CA GLN A 128 -6.75 -13.84 29.90
C GLN A 128 -7.43 -12.47 30.04
N GLU A 129 -6.83 -11.52 30.78
CA GLU A 129 -7.34 -10.15 30.90
C GLU A 129 -7.41 -9.41 29.55
N LYS A 130 -6.38 -9.57 28.71
CA LYS A 130 -6.32 -8.96 27.38
C LYS A 130 -7.35 -9.59 26.45
N CYS A 131 -7.53 -10.91 26.53
CA CYS A 131 -8.57 -11.64 25.83
C CYS A 131 -9.97 -11.10 26.20
N GLN A 132 -10.26 -10.91 27.49
CA GLN A 132 -11.54 -10.38 27.96
C GLN A 132 -11.79 -8.95 27.43
N LYS A 133 -10.79 -8.06 27.54
CA LYS A 133 -10.89 -6.70 26.99
C LYS A 133 -11.18 -6.68 25.48
N GLY A 134 -10.51 -7.56 24.72
CA GLY A 134 -10.73 -7.69 23.28
C GLY A 134 -12.14 -8.20 22.93
N VAL A 135 -12.66 -9.18 23.69
CA VAL A 135 -14.03 -9.67 23.51
C VAL A 135 -15.06 -8.58 23.84
N CYS A 136 -14.87 -7.84 24.94
CA CYS A 136 -15.73 -6.70 25.27
C CYS A 136 -15.75 -5.66 24.14
N PHE A 137 -14.57 -5.24 23.69
CA PHE A 137 -14.45 -4.31 22.57
C PHE A 137 -15.19 -4.83 21.33
N PHE A 138 -14.97 -6.09 20.94
CA PHE A 138 -15.59 -6.68 19.76
C PHE A 138 -17.12 -6.63 19.86
N ASN A 139 -17.68 -7.04 21.00
CA ASN A 139 -19.12 -7.10 21.21
C ASN A 139 -19.77 -5.70 21.22
N GLU A 140 -19.12 -4.71 21.81
CA GLU A 140 -19.59 -3.33 21.83
C GLU A 140 -19.56 -2.67 20.44
N ASN A 141 -18.62 -3.09 19.57
CA ASN A 141 -18.33 -2.39 18.33
C ASN A 141 -18.80 -3.12 17.06
N ILE A 142 -19.20 -4.40 17.13
CA ILE A 142 -19.57 -5.18 15.93
C ILE A 142 -20.68 -4.54 15.08
N SER A 143 -21.62 -3.85 15.72
CA SER A 143 -22.71 -3.14 15.04
C SER A 143 -22.23 -1.99 14.14
N LYS A 144 -21.01 -1.47 14.36
CA LYS A 144 -20.42 -0.38 13.57
C LYS A 144 -20.09 -0.81 12.14
N LEU A 145 -19.81 -2.10 11.90
CA LEU A 145 -19.57 -2.61 10.53
C LEU A 145 -20.74 -2.34 9.60
N GLY A 146 -21.98 -2.41 10.10
CA GLY A 146 -23.17 -2.16 9.28
C GLY A 146 -23.33 -0.69 8.83
N LYS A 147 -22.52 0.22 9.38
CA LYS A 147 -22.53 1.66 9.06
C LYS A 147 -21.26 2.13 8.36
N GLU A 148 -20.26 1.26 8.25
CA GLU A 148 -18.97 1.67 7.72
C GLU A 148 -18.99 1.75 6.19
N ASN A 149 -18.23 2.69 5.64
CA ASN A 149 -18.09 2.82 4.20
C ASN A 149 -17.48 1.54 3.61
N ALA A 150 -18.19 0.92 2.66
CA ALA A 150 -17.74 -0.27 1.95
C ALA A 150 -16.45 -0.01 1.15
N GLU A 151 -16.13 1.26 0.83
CA GLU A 151 -14.92 1.65 0.11
C GLU A 151 -13.66 1.48 0.96
N HIS A 152 -13.76 1.56 2.29
CA HIS A 152 -12.64 1.32 3.22
C HIS A 152 -12.52 -0.14 3.65
N MET A 153 -13.24 -1.05 2.97
CA MET A 153 -13.17 -2.48 3.27
C MET A 153 -11.81 -3.05 2.88
N LEU A 154 -11.15 -3.65 3.86
CA LEU A 154 -9.81 -4.24 3.74
C LEU A 154 -9.75 -5.37 2.70
N ILE A 155 -8.54 -5.66 2.21
CA ILE A 155 -8.30 -6.78 1.29
C ILE A 155 -8.77 -8.09 1.93
N GLY A 156 -9.60 -8.82 1.21
CA GLY A 156 -10.01 -10.16 1.64
C GLY A 156 -10.95 -10.20 2.85
N PHE A 157 -11.38 -9.07 3.42
CA PHE A 157 -12.20 -9.02 4.64
C PHE A 157 -13.42 -9.96 4.59
N GLU A 158 -14.17 -9.94 3.49
CA GLU A 158 -15.37 -10.75 3.27
C GLU A 158 -15.12 -12.27 3.33
N VAL A 159 -13.86 -12.69 3.16
CA VAL A 159 -13.46 -14.10 3.14
C VAL A 159 -12.70 -14.46 4.42
N ALA A 160 -11.80 -13.58 4.87
CA ALA A 160 -11.00 -13.73 6.08
C ALA A 160 -11.84 -13.64 7.36
N PHE A 161 -12.68 -12.62 7.49
CA PHE A 161 -13.42 -12.35 8.73
C PHE A 161 -14.41 -13.48 9.10
N PRO A 162 -15.21 -14.03 8.17
CA PRO A 162 -16.03 -15.20 8.48
C PRO A 162 -15.24 -16.46 8.85
N SER A 163 -14.02 -16.62 8.33
CA SER A 163 -13.15 -17.74 8.68
C SER A 163 -12.62 -17.61 10.11
N LEU A 164 -12.26 -16.39 10.52
CA LEU A 164 -11.94 -16.10 11.92
C LEU A 164 -13.12 -16.33 12.85
N LEU A 165 -14.35 -15.96 12.46
CA LEU A 165 -15.54 -16.23 13.27
C LEU A 165 -15.75 -17.74 13.48
N GLN A 166 -15.49 -18.56 12.47
CA GLN A 166 -15.56 -20.01 12.61
C GLN A 166 -14.49 -20.54 13.58
N LEU A 167 -13.25 -20.01 13.48
CA LEU A 167 -12.17 -20.35 14.40
C LEU A 167 -12.49 -19.93 15.85
N ALA A 168 -13.04 -18.73 16.04
CA ALA A 168 -13.49 -18.25 17.34
C ALA A 168 -14.55 -19.16 17.97
N ARG A 169 -15.52 -19.64 17.17
CA ARG A 169 -16.53 -20.61 17.63
C ARG A 169 -15.88 -21.92 18.08
N SER A 170 -14.90 -22.42 17.32
CA SER A 170 -14.22 -23.68 17.67
C SER A 170 -13.44 -23.61 19.00
N LEU A 171 -13.06 -22.39 19.43
CA LEU A 171 -12.38 -22.13 20.70
C LEU A 171 -13.32 -21.66 21.81
N ASN A 172 -14.65 -21.73 21.61
CA ASN A 172 -15.67 -21.28 22.56
C ASN A 172 -15.48 -19.80 22.99
N ILE A 173 -15.11 -18.92 22.07
CA ILE A 173 -15.04 -17.48 22.33
C ILE A 173 -16.45 -16.89 22.20
N GLU A 174 -16.94 -16.26 23.27
CA GLU A 174 -18.27 -15.64 23.37
C GLU A 174 -18.29 -14.26 22.70
N VAL A 175 -18.43 -14.23 21.38
CA VAL A 175 -18.77 -13.01 20.65
C VAL A 175 -20.26 -12.95 20.31
N ALA A 176 -20.76 -11.76 19.99
CA ALA A 176 -22.17 -11.49 19.69
C ALA A 176 -22.64 -12.08 18.35
N TYR A 177 -22.58 -13.42 18.20
CA TYR A 177 -22.86 -14.17 16.96
C TYR A 177 -24.23 -13.92 16.33
N ASP A 178 -25.19 -13.41 17.10
CA ASP A 178 -26.53 -13.07 16.64
C ASP A 178 -26.63 -11.68 16.00
N SER A 179 -25.51 -10.95 15.89
CA SER A 179 -25.48 -9.64 15.24
C SER A 179 -25.97 -9.73 13.79
N PRO A 180 -26.92 -8.88 13.37
CA PRO A 180 -27.51 -8.93 12.03
C PRO A 180 -26.48 -8.65 10.93
N VAL A 181 -25.40 -7.93 11.26
CA VAL A 181 -24.28 -7.62 10.35
C VAL A 181 -23.69 -8.89 9.74
N PHE A 182 -23.65 -10.00 10.48
CA PHE A 182 -23.03 -11.22 9.98
C PHE A 182 -23.76 -11.81 8.79
N GLN A 183 -25.08 -11.64 8.68
CA GLN A 183 -25.86 -12.16 7.55
C GLN A 183 -25.38 -11.55 6.23
N ASP A 184 -25.14 -10.23 6.21
CA ASP A 184 -24.61 -9.55 5.03
C ASP A 184 -23.18 -10.03 4.69
N ILE A 185 -22.31 -10.18 5.69
CA ILE A 185 -20.93 -10.64 5.48
C ILE A 185 -20.90 -12.07 4.91
N TYR A 186 -21.71 -12.99 5.44
CA TYR A 186 -21.80 -14.37 4.91
C TYR A 186 -22.39 -14.42 3.50
N ALA A 187 -23.35 -13.55 3.18
CA ALA A 187 -23.90 -13.43 1.83
C ALA A 187 -22.83 -12.94 0.84
N ARG A 188 -22.07 -11.89 1.20
CA ARG A 188 -20.94 -11.38 0.41
C ARG A 188 -19.86 -12.42 0.21
N ARG A 189 -19.49 -13.15 1.27
CA ARG A 189 -18.54 -14.28 1.18
C ARG A 189 -18.98 -15.29 0.13
N SER A 190 -20.24 -15.71 0.20
CA SER A 190 -20.81 -16.71 -0.71
C SER A 190 -20.75 -16.22 -2.16
N GLN A 191 -21.14 -14.97 -2.41
CA GLN A 191 -21.06 -14.36 -3.74
C GLN A 191 -19.62 -14.22 -4.26
N LYS A 192 -18.66 -13.97 -3.37
CA LYS A 192 -17.25 -13.83 -3.75
C LYS A 192 -16.62 -15.19 -4.06
N LEU A 193 -16.92 -16.21 -3.25
CA LEU A 193 -16.44 -17.58 -3.46
C LEU A 193 -16.96 -18.22 -4.75
N THR A 194 -18.17 -17.88 -5.21
CA THR A 194 -18.69 -18.38 -6.50
C THR A 194 -17.99 -17.76 -7.71
N ARG A 195 -17.42 -16.56 -7.57
CA ARG A 195 -16.65 -15.88 -8.62
C ARG A 195 -15.20 -16.32 -8.68
N ILE A 196 -14.71 -17.02 -7.66
CA ILE A 196 -13.33 -17.49 -7.60
C ILE A 196 -13.18 -18.71 -8.53
N PRO A 197 -12.38 -18.61 -9.60
CA PRO A 197 -12.14 -19.73 -10.48
C PRO A 197 -11.16 -20.70 -9.80
N LYS A 198 -11.68 -21.62 -8.99
CA LYS A 198 -10.86 -22.56 -8.19
C LYS A 198 -9.85 -23.33 -9.05
N GLU A 199 -10.22 -23.76 -10.25
CA GLU A 199 -9.30 -24.45 -11.16
C GLU A 199 -8.13 -23.55 -11.60
N ILE A 200 -8.38 -22.27 -11.85
CA ILE A 200 -7.34 -21.31 -12.25
C ILE A 200 -6.42 -20.99 -11.07
N MET A 201 -6.98 -20.80 -9.87
CA MET A 201 -6.22 -20.47 -8.65
C MET A 201 -5.10 -21.47 -8.35
N HIS A 202 -5.29 -22.76 -8.63
CA HIS A 202 -4.30 -23.80 -8.34
C HIS A 202 -3.26 -23.98 -9.44
N ASN A 203 -3.45 -23.35 -10.61
CA ASN A 203 -2.61 -23.56 -11.78
C ASN A 203 -1.82 -22.31 -12.19
N VAL A 204 -2.28 -21.11 -11.83
CA VAL A 204 -1.59 -19.85 -12.14
C VAL A 204 -1.54 -18.93 -10.92
N PRO A 205 -0.46 -18.14 -10.76
CA PRO A 205 -0.39 -17.13 -9.70
C PRO A 205 -1.51 -16.09 -9.87
N THR A 206 -2.30 -15.92 -8.81
CA THR A 206 -3.36 -14.90 -8.73
C THR A 206 -3.27 -14.20 -7.38
N THR A 207 -3.92 -13.05 -7.21
CA THR A 207 -3.98 -12.37 -5.89
C THR A 207 -4.64 -13.19 -4.79
N LEU A 208 -5.36 -14.26 -5.14
CA LEU A 208 -5.96 -15.16 -4.16
C LEU A 208 -4.91 -15.88 -3.31
N LEU A 209 -3.69 -16.06 -3.83
CA LEU A 209 -2.55 -16.57 -3.06
C LEU A 209 -2.21 -15.67 -1.87
N HIS A 210 -2.57 -14.38 -1.92
CA HIS A 210 -2.38 -13.47 -0.81
C HIS A 210 -3.39 -13.70 0.31
N SER A 211 -4.44 -14.50 0.17
CA SER A 211 -5.51 -14.64 1.18
C SER A 211 -6.02 -16.09 1.33
N LEU A 212 -5.12 -17.07 1.33
CA LEU A 212 -5.47 -18.49 1.40
C LEU A 212 -6.11 -18.86 2.74
N GLU A 213 -5.77 -18.16 3.81
CA GLU A 213 -6.26 -18.40 5.17
C GLU A 213 -7.77 -18.23 5.34
N GLY A 214 -8.43 -17.54 4.41
CA GLY A 214 -9.88 -17.39 4.39
C GLY A 214 -10.62 -18.45 3.54
N MET A 215 -9.90 -19.38 2.91
CA MET A 215 -10.44 -20.32 1.93
C MET A 215 -10.49 -21.76 2.47
N LEU A 216 -11.47 -22.53 1.98
CA LEU A 216 -11.68 -23.93 2.34
C LEU A 216 -11.50 -24.84 1.13
N GLY A 217 -11.00 -26.06 1.38
CA GLY A 217 -10.85 -27.10 0.36
C GLY A 217 -9.78 -26.78 -0.68
N LEU A 218 -8.62 -26.34 -0.22
CA LEU A 218 -7.46 -26.04 -1.07
C LEU A 218 -6.66 -27.30 -1.38
N ASP A 219 -6.13 -27.37 -2.59
CA ASP A 219 -5.22 -28.43 -3.06
C ASP A 219 -3.77 -27.96 -2.90
N TRP A 220 -3.18 -28.31 -1.75
CA TRP A 220 -1.84 -27.86 -1.35
C TRP A 220 -0.73 -28.38 -2.27
N GLU A 221 -0.89 -29.56 -2.86
CA GLU A 221 0.10 -30.11 -3.79
C GLU A 221 0.27 -29.21 -5.02
N LYS A 222 -0.83 -28.61 -5.49
CA LYS A 222 -0.79 -27.64 -6.58
C LYS A 222 -0.37 -26.26 -6.11
N LEU A 223 -0.88 -25.79 -4.97
CA LEU A 223 -0.53 -24.45 -4.47
C LEU A 223 0.95 -24.30 -4.15
N LEU A 224 1.62 -25.32 -3.61
CA LEU A 224 3.07 -25.26 -3.35
C LEU A 224 3.90 -25.02 -4.63
N LYS A 225 3.39 -25.40 -5.81
CA LYS A 225 4.03 -25.11 -7.11
C LYS A 225 3.95 -23.62 -7.50
N LEU A 226 3.10 -22.85 -6.83
CA LEU A 226 2.90 -21.41 -7.02
C LEU A 226 3.56 -20.56 -5.94
N GLN A 227 4.31 -21.18 -5.02
CA GLN A 227 5.04 -20.50 -3.96
C GLN A 227 6.08 -19.53 -4.57
N CYS A 228 6.26 -18.37 -3.95
CA CYS A 228 7.30 -17.43 -4.30
C CYS A 228 8.69 -18.02 -3.97
N LYS A 229 9.74 -17.52 -4.64
CA LYS A 229 11.12 -18.00 -4.43
C LYS A 229 11.63 -17.79 -3.01
N ASP A 230 11.06 -16.85 -2.26
CA ASP A 230 11.40 -16.57 -0.87
C ASP A 230 10.70 -17.50 0.12
N GLY A 231 9.78 -18.37 -0.34
CA GLY A 231 8.98 -19.28 0.48
C GLY A 231 7.59 -18.74 0.83
N SER A 232 7.26 -17.51 0.45
CA SER A 232 5.97 -16.89 0.73
C SER A 232 4.88 -17.32 -0.25
N PHE A 233 3.63 -17.15 0.17
CA PHE A 233 2.48 -17.08 -0.72
C PHE A 233 2.12 -15.61 -0.97
N LEU A 234 2.54 -15.10 -2.13
CA LEU A 234 2.37 -13.71 -2.58
C LEU A 234 2.74 -12.67 -1.50
N SER A 235 3.89 -12.84 -0.87
CA SER A 235 4.41 -11.94 0.16
C SER A 235 3.49 -11.77 1.38
N SER A 236 2.48 -12.62 1.60
CA SER A 236 1.58 -12.52 2.77
C SER A 236 2.04 -13.41 3.91
N PRO A 237 2.39 -12.86 5.10
CA PRO A 237 2.70 -13.66 6.27
C PRO A 237 1.53 -14.53 6.74
N SER A 238 0.29 -14.02 6.81
CA SER A 238 -0.86 -14.85 7.21
C SER A 238 -1.17 -15.98 6.24
N SER A 239 -1.10 -15.73 4.92
CA SER A 239 -1.33 -16.77 3.92
C SER A 239 -0.25 -17.86 4.00
N THR A 240 1.00 -17.46 4.22
CA THR A 240 2.15 -18.36 4.38
C THR A 240 2.11 -19.13 5.69
N ALA A 241 1.69 -18.49 6.79
CA ALA A 241 1.44 -19.13 8.08
C ALA A 241 0.36 -20.21 7.97
N PHE A 242 -0.74 -19.89 7.28
CA PHE A 242 -1.78 -20.87 7.01
C PHE A 242 -1.26 -22.04 6.18
N ALA A 243 -0.49 -21.79 5.12
CA ALA A 243 0.14 -22.84 4.34
C ALA A 243 1.07 -23.73 5.18
N LEU A 244 1.89 -23.13 6.06
CA LEU A 244 2.77 -23.89 6.95
C LEU A 244 1.99 -24.82 7.87
N MET A 245 0.89 -24.34 8.47
CA MET A 245 0.03 -25.16 9.33
C MET A 245 -0.59 -26.36 8.59
N GLN A 246 -0.83 -26.24 7.28
CA GLN A 246 -1.43 -27.32 6.49
C GLN A 246 -0.41 -28.29 5.89
N THR A 247 0.82 -27.83 5.63
CA THR A 247 1.79 -28.57 4.80
C THR A 247 3.08 -28.91 5.52
N LYS A 248 3.44 -28.17 6.58
CA LYS A 248 4.76 -28.19 7.23
C LYS A 248 5.92 -27.87 6.27
N ASP A 249 5.67 -27.12 5.20
CA ASP A 249 6.68 -26.75 4.21
C ASP A 249 7.84 -25.93 4.81
N GLU A 250 9.07 -26.36 4.55
CA GLU A 250 10.28 -25.73 5.11
C GLU A 250 10.55 -24.33 4.55
N ASN A 251 10.13 -24.05 3.31
CA ASN A 251 10.31 -22.72 2.71
C ASN A 251 9.35 -21.71 3.34
N CYS A 252 8.10 -22.10 3.61
CA CYS A 252 7.16 -21.28 4.39
C CYS A 252 7.74 -20.97 5.77
N LEU A 253 8.29 -21.96 6.46
CA LEU A 253 8.93 -21.75 7.77
C LEU A 253 10.14 -20.80 7.67
N THR A 254 10.97 -20.96 6.64
CA THR A 254 12.15 -20.11 6.40
C THR A 254 11.75 -18.66 6.17
N TYR A 255 10.73 -18.41 5.35
CA TYR A 255 10.17 -17.08 5.13
C TYR A 255 9.70 -16.46 6.45
N LEU A 256 8.85 -17.16 7.21
CA LEU A 256 8.27 -16.65 8.45
C LEU A 256 9.34 -16.39 9.52
N ASN A 257 10.35 -17.25 9.66
CA ASN A 257 11.47 -17.02 10.57
C ASN A 257 12.18 -15.69 10.28
N LYS A 258 12.48 -15.42 9.00
CA LYS A 258 13.12 -14.17 8.59
C LYS A 258 12.24 -12.95 8.89
N THR A 259 10.95 -13.03 8.54
CA THR A 259 10.01 -11.93 8.78
C THR A 259 9.84 -11.66 10.28
N VAL A 260 9.60 -12.68 11.10
CA VAL A 260 9.46 -12.54 12.55
C VAL A 260 10.72 -11.97 13.20
N GLN A 261 11.90 -12.40 12.74
CA GLN A 261 13.18 -11.87 13.21
C GLN A 261 13.33 -10.39 12.86
N ARG A 262 12.97 -9.99 11.62
CA ARG A 262 13.08 -8.60 11.17
C ARG A 262 12.20 -7.64 11.97
N PHE A 263 11.00 -8.09 12.36
CA PHE A 263 9.98 -7.26 13.00
C PHE A 263 9.81 -7.56 14.49
N ASN A 264 10.80 -8.22 15.11
CA ASN A 264 10.86 -8.48 16.56
C ASN A 264 9.56 -9.10 17.12
N GLY A 265 9.08 -10.16 16.49
CA GLY A 265 7.85 -10.86 16.87
C GLY A 265 6.63 -10.48 16.04
N GLY A 266 6.49 -9.20 15.68
CA GLY A 266 5.46 -8.75 14.74
C GLY A 266 5.74 -9.24 13.32
N VAL A 267 4.75 -9.13 12.43
CA VAL A 267 4.94 -9.23 10.97
C VAL A 267 3.97 -8.25 10.27
N PRO A 268 4.32 -7.70 9.10
CA PRO A 268 3.44 -6.79 8.36
C PRO A 268 2.37 -7.54 7.55
N THR A 269 1.52 -6.80 6.84
CA THR A 269 0.49 -7.41 5.97
C THR A 269 1.05 -7.97 4.65
N ALA A 270 2.17 -7.39 4.18
CA ALA A 270 2.92 -7.86 3.02
C ALA A 270 4.43 -7.67 3.27
N TYR A 271 5.26 -8.64 2.88
CA TYR A 271 6.72 -8.57 2.96
C TYR A 271 7.41 -9.50 1.94
N PRO A 272 8.48 -9.08 1.25
CA PRO A 272 9.02 -7.72 1.23
C PRO A 272 8.07 -6.72 0.53
N VAL A 273 8.39 -5.43 0.61
CA VAL A 273 7.77 -4.33 -0.16
C VAL A 273 8.85 -3.45 -0.80
N ASP A 274 9.96 -4.08 -1.19
CA ASP A 274 11.19 -3.42 -1.61
C ASP A 274 10.99 -2.55 -2.86
N LEU A 275 10.45 -3.11 -3.95
CA LEU A 275 10.26 -2.33 -5.19
C LEU A 275 9.29 -1.16 -4.99
N PHE A 276 8.22 -1.40 -4.24
CA PHE A 276 7.26 -0.37 -3.86
C PHE A 276 7.94 0.77 -3.11
N GLU A 277 8.65 0.48 -2.02
CA GLU A 277 9.32 1.49 -1.17
C GLU A 277 10.33 2.33 -1.97
N HIS A 278 11.17 1.69 -2.78
CA HIS A 278 12.16 2.37 -3.60
C HIS A 278 11.51 3.36 -4.59
N LEU A 279 10.51 2.91 -5.34
CA LEU A 279 9.82 3.72 -6.34
C LEU A 279 9.10 4.91 -5.72
N TRP A 280 8.37 4.64 -4.64
CA TRP A 280 7.55 5.61 -3.97
C TRP A 280 8.36 6.66 -3.22
N SER A 281 9.52 6.29 -2.68
CA SER A 281 10.46 7.23 -2.08
C SER A 281 11.03 8.19 -3.14
N VAL A 282 11.45 7.66 -4.30
CA VAL A 282 11.95 8.49 -5.41
C VAL A 282 10.85 9.43 -5.93
N ASP A 283 9.64 8.95 -6.17
CA ASP A 283 8.52 9.79 -6.64
C ASP A 283 8.24 10.94 -5.66
N ARG A 284 8.23 10.66 -4.36
CA ARG A 284 7.92 11.66 -3.32
C ARG A 284 9.03 12.71 -3.23
N LEU A 285 10.29 12.30 -3.21
CA LEU A 285 11.43 13.24 -3.20
C LEU A 285 11.44 14.15 -4.42
N GLN A 286 11.07 13.61 -5.60
CA GLN A 286 10.96 14.39 -6.83
C GLN A 286 9.81 15.39 -6.78
N ARG A 287 8.61 14.96 -6.41
CA ARG A 287 7.42 15.83 -6.36
C ARG A 287 7.49 16.86 -5.24
N LEU A 288 8.19 16.58 -4.14
CA LEU A 288 8.51 17.57 -3.10
C LEU A 288 9.61 18.55 -3.53
N GLY A 289 10.22 18.36 -4.70
CA GLY A 289 11.20 19.27 -5.27
C GLY A 289 12.54 19.32 -4.53
N ILE A 290 12.87 18.26 -3.77
CA ILE A 290 14.09 18.11 -2.96
C ILE A 290 15.04 17.00 -3.47
N SER A 291 14.65 16.26 -4.50
CA SER A 291 15.45 15.16 -5.08
C SER A 291 16.90 15.51 -5.45
N ARG A 292 17.21 16.79 -5.75
CA ARG A 292 18.57 17.25 -6.07
C ARG A 292 19.60 17.00 -4.96
N TYR A 293 19.16 16.88 -3.71
CA TYR A 293 20.06 16.59 -2.58
C TYR A 293 20.46 15.12 -2.48
N PHE A 294 19.76 14.24 -3.21
CA PHE A 294 19.81 12.78 -3.07
C PHE A 294 20.11 12.08 -4.40
N GLN A 295 20.81 12.74 -5.33
CA GLN A 295 21.03 12.17 -6.67
C GLN A 295 21.77 10.83 -6.66
N PRO A 296 22.86 10.65 -5.87
CA PRO A 296 23.51 9.35 -5.75
C PRO A 296 22.57 8.27 -5.20
N GLU A 297 21.86 8.57 -4.12
CA GLU A 297 20.96 7.63 -3.44
C GLU A 297 19.77 7.26 -4.33
N ILE A 298 19.17 8.22 -5.04
CA ILE A 298 18.12 7.96 -6.03
C ILE A 298 18.64 7.05 -7.15
N LYS A 299 19.88 7.26 -7.62
CA LYS A 299 20.45 6.39 -8.65
C LYS A 299 20.57 4.95 -8.13
N GLU A 300 21.07 4.75 -6.91
CA GLU A 300 21.16 3.42 -6.30
C GLU A 300 19.79 2.76 -6.17
N CYS A 301 18.76 3.52 -5.75
CA CYS A 301 17.40 3.00 -5.70
C CYS A 301 16.89 2.54 -7.07
N LEU A 302 17.15 3.31 -8.12
CA LEU A 302 16.71 2.97 -9.47
C LEU A 302 17.53 1.86 -10.11
N ASP A 303 18.83 1.76 -9.80
CA ASP A 303 19.67 0.62 -10.19
C ASP A 303 19.11 -0.68 -9.56
N TYR A 304 18.63 -0.62 -8.31
CA TYR A 304 17.97 -1.74 -7.64
C TYR A 304 16.66 -2.12 -8.33
N VAL A 305 15.77 -1.16 -8.59
CA VAL A 305 14.51 -1.41 -9.30
C VAL A 305 14.78 -1.99 -10.69
N TYR A 306 15.71 -1.41 -11.45
CA TYR A 306 16.03 -1.85 -12.80
C TYR A 306 16.59 -3.28 -12.84
N ARG A 307 17.35 -3.69 -11.81
CA ARG A 307 17.83 -5.07 -11.66
C ARG A 307 16.71 -6.11 -11.62
N TYR A 308 15.56 -5.74 -11.08
CA TYR A 308 14.39 -6.62 -10.96
C TYR A 308 13.27 -6.27 -11.94
N TRP A 309 13.50 -5.31 -12.84
CA TRP A 309 12.57 -4.98 -13.91
C TRP A 309 12.45 -6.14 -14.89
N THR A 310 11.23 -6.44 -15.34
CA THR A 310 10.98 -7.52 -16.30
C THR A 310 10.09 -7.04 -17.44
N GLU A 311 10.13 -7.73 -18.58
CA GLU A 311 9.26 -7.45 -19.73
C GLU A 311 7.76 -7.68 -19.41
N ASP A 312 7.47 -8.54 -18.42
CA ASP A 312 6.11 -8.85 -17.96
C ASP A 312 5.59 -7.83 -16.91
N GLY A 313 6.44 -6.90 -16.45
CA GLY A 313 6.14 -5.94 -15.39
C GLY A 313 6.79 -6.27 -14.04
N ILE A 314 6.38 -5.53 -13.02
CA ILE A 314 6.81 -5.70 -11.62
C ILE A 314 5.60 -5.63 -10.67
N CYS A 315 5.86 -5.87 -9.39
CA CYS A 315 4.90 -5.78 -8.29
C CYS A 315 5.62 -5.10 -7.10
N TRP A 316 4.96 -4.99 -5.94
CA TRP A 316 5.53 -4.32 -4.77
C TRP A 316 6.80 -4.99 -4.25
N ALA A 317 6.95 -6.29 -4.55
CA ALA A 317 8.06 -7.14 -4.15
C ALA A 317 8.84 -7.68 -5.36
N ARG A 318 10.17 -7.79 -5.23
CA ARG A 318 11.01 -8.45 -6.24
C ARG A 318 10.62 -9.92 -6.45
N ASN A 319 10.75 -10.40 -7.69
CA ASN A 319 10.50 -11.80 -8.07
C ASN A 319 9.09 -12.33 -7.72
N THR A 320 8.11 -11.45 -7.52
CA THR A 320 6.74 -11.80 -7.15
C THR A 320 5.81 -11.73 -8.36
N ARG A 321 4.86 -12.68 -8.46
CA ARG A 321 3.81 -12.73 -9.49
C ARG A 321 2.46 -13.02 -8.84
N PRO A 322 1.33 -12.47 -9.34
CA PRO A 322 1.22 -11.68 -10.57
C PRO A 322 1.76 -10.25 -10.42
N HIS A 323 2.12 -9.63 -11.54
CA HIS A 323 2.51 -8.22 -11.62
C HIS A 323 1.27 -7.31 -11.56
N GLU A 324 1.48 -6.05 -11.19
CA GLU A 324 0.43 -5.04 -11.13
C GLU A 324 0.79 -3.73 -11.83
N ILE A 325 -0.24 -3.02 -12.28
CA ILE A 325 -0.08 -1.83 -13.12
C ILE A 325 0.45 -0.62 -12.35
N ASP A 326 0.20 -0.51 -11.04
CA ASP A 326 0.58 0.68 -10.27
C ASP A 326 2.11 0.76 -10.17
N ASP A 327 2.74 -0.27 -9.59
CA ASP A 327 4.20 -0.39 -9.53
C ASP A 327 4.84 -0.42 -10.93
N THR A 328 4.25 -1.15 -11.88
CA THR A 328 4.79 -1.24 -13.25
C THR A 328 4.76 0.12 -13.95
N ALA A 329 3.65 0.86 -13.90
CA ALA A 329 3.56 2.18 -14.51
C ALA A 329 4.47 3.19 -13.80
N MET A 330 4.58 3.11 -12.47
CA MET A 330 5.49 3.94 -11.69
C MET A 330 6.95 3.68 -12.07
N GLY A 331 7.36 2.42 -12.06
CA GLY A 331 8.70 1.99 -12.43
C GLY A 331 9.04 2.38 -13.85
N PHE A 332 8.17 2.07 -14.81
CA PHE A 332 8.34 2.48 -16.21
C PHE A 332 8.60 3.98 -16.33
N ARG A 333 7.76 4.82 -15.71
CA ARG A 333 7.87 6.27 -15.79
C ARG A 333 9.19 6.76 -15.21
N ILE A 334 9.53 6.34 -14.00
CA ILE A 334 10.69 6.85 -13.28
C ILE A 334 11.98 6.35 -13.93
N LEU A 335 12.07 5.07 -14.28
CA LEU A 335 13.21 4.50 -15.01
C LEU A 335 13.44 5.24 -16.34
N ARG A 336 12.38 5.44 -17.14
CA ARG A 336 12.50 6.17 -18.41
C ARG A 336 12.96 7.62 -18.21
N LEU A 337 12.42 8.33 -17.21
CA LEU A 337 12.82 9.71 -16.91
C LEU A 337 14.28 9.85 -16.43
N HIS A 338 14.86 8.77 -15.93
CA HIS A 338 16.27 8.70 -15.51
C HIS A 338 17.19 8.06 -16.55
N GLY A 339 16.69 7.81 -17.76
CA GLY A 339 17.50 7.35 -18.89
C GLY A 339 17.76 5.84 -18.96
N TYR A 340 17.03 5.04 -18.18
CA TYR A 340 17.06 3.58 -18.32
C TYR A 340 16.26 3.12 -19.55
N GLU A 341 16.72 2.05 -20.19
CA GLU A 341 16.04 1.45 -21.35
C GLU A 341 14.87 0.57 -20.89
N VAL A 342 13.65 1.12 -20.97
CA VAL A 342 12.42 0.39 -20.65
C VAL A 342 11.43 0.47 -21.81
N SER A 343 10.94 -0.69 -22.26
CA SER A 343 9.91 -0.77 -23.32
C SER A 343 8.53 -0.46 -22.76
N ALA A 344 7.72 0.26 -23.54
CA ALA A 344 6.31 0.49 -23.22
C ALA A 344 5.45 -0.77 -23.38
N ASP A 345 5.97 -1.79 -24.06
CA ASP A 345 5.26 -3.06 -24.29
C ASP A 345 4.92 -3.80 -22.99
N VAL A 346 5.63 -3.50 -21.89
CA VAL A 346 5.31 -3.99 -20.53
C VAL A 346 3.85 -3.73 -20.14
N LEU A 347 3.24 -2.65 -20.66
CA LEU A 347 1.87 -2.28 -20.35
C LEU A 347 0.83 -3.11 -21.10
N ARG A 348 1.23 -3.85 -22.15
CA ARG A 348 0.32 -4.70 -22.94
C ARG A 348 -0.27 -5.84 -22.11
N HIS A 349 0.45 -6.30 -21.09
CA HIS A 349 -0.03 -7.36 -20.19
C HIS A 349 -1.27 -6.93 -19.38
N PHE A 350 -1.46 -5.62 -19.19
CA PHE A 350 -2.57 -5.04 -18.45
C PHE A 350 -3.70 -4.52 -19.35
N GLU A 351 -3.51 -4.53 -20.67
CA GLU A 351 -4.48 -4.08 -21.65
C GLU A 351 -5.38 -5.23 -22.09
N LYS A 352 -6.68 -4.98 -22.13
CA LYS A 352 -7.65 -5.91 -22.71
C LYS A 352 -8.85 -5.15 -23.26
N GLY A 353 -8.99 -5.16 -24.59
CA GLY A 353 -10.17 -4.59 -25.26
C GLY A 353 -10.20 -3.07 -25.25
N GLY A 354 -9.05 -2.41 -25.20
CA GLY A 354 -8.90 -0.95 -25.11
C GLY A 354 -9.00 -0.41 -23.68
N GLU A 355 -9.15 -1.28 -22.68
CA GLU A 355 -9.15 -0.94 -21.26
C GLU A 355 -7.91 -1.47 -20.56
N PHE A 356 -7.53 -0.82 -19.45
CA PHE A 356 -6.42 -1.24 -18.61
C PHE A 356 -6.91 -1.68 -17.23
N PHE A 357 -6.26 -2.70 -16.68
CA PHE A 357 -6.64 -3.31 -15.40
C PHE A 357 -5.45 -3.35 -14.44
N CYS A 358 -5.72 -3.25 -13.14
CA CYS A 358 -4.67 -3.24 -12.13
C CYS A 358 -3.85 -4.53 -12.12
N ILE A 359 -4.49 -5.67 -12.35
CA ILE A 359 -3.86 -6.99 -12.25
C ILE A 359 -4.32 -7.83 -13.43
N VAL A 360 -3.37 -8.53 -14.05
CA VAL A 360 -3.61 -9.38 -15.21
C VAL A 360 -4.71 -10.41 -14.89
N GLY A 361 -5.73 -10.48 -15.76
CA GLY A 361 -6.86 -11.40 -15.61
C GLY A 361 -7.92 -11.01 -14.58
N GLN A 362 -7.79 -9.82 -13.94
CA GLN A 362 -8.78 -9.28 -13.02
C GLN A 362 -9.45 -8.04 -13.59
N SER A 363 -10.61 -7.69 -13.05
CA SER A 363 -11.40 -6.51 -13.46
C SER A 363 -11.21 -5.31 -12.53
N ASN A 364 -10.18 -5.31 -11.68
CA ASN A 364 -9.98 -4.22 -10.71
C ASN A 364 -9.36 -3.00 -11.40
N GLN A 365 -9.91 -1.82 -11.13
CA GLN A 365 -9.42 -0.53 -11.62
C GLN A 365 -9.42 0.45 -10.44
N ALA A 366 -8.25 0.65 -9.84
CA ALA A 366 -8.02 1.58 -8.74
C ALA A 366 -7.61 2.95 -9.26
N VAL A 367 -7.99 4.01 -8.54
CA VAL A 367 -7.71 5.39 -8.95
C VAL A 367 -6.22 5.66 -8.97
N THR A 368 -5.45 5.20 -7.98
CA THR A 368 -3.99 5.37 -7.92
C THR A 368 -3.29 4.62 -9.05
N GLY A 369 -3.64 3.35 -9.29
CA GLY A 369 -3.04 2.57 -10.37
C GLY A 369 -3.30 3.17 -11.75
N ILE A 370 -4.52 3.65 -12.01
CA ILE A 370 -4.83 4.34 -13.27
C ILE A 370 -4.22 5.75 -13.33
N PHE A 371 -4.02 6.42 -12.19
CA PHE A 371 -3.30 7.68 -12.11
C PHE A 371 -1.80 7.52 -12.41
N SER A 372 -1.16 6.48 -11.88
CA SER A 372 0.21 6.08 -12.21
C SER A 372 0.34 5.78 -13.71
N LEU A 373 -0.60 5.03 -14.28
CA LEU A 373 -0.68 4.80 -15.73
C LEU A 373 -0.81 6.11 -16.52
N PHE A 374 -1.67 7.03 -16.07
CA PHE A 374 -1.84 8.33 -16.72
C PHE A 374 -0.55 9.14 -16.72
N ARG A 375 0.17 9.20 -15.60
CA ARG A 375 1.47 9.88 -15.53
C ARG A 375 2.51 9.20 -16.41
N ALA A 376 2.55 7.86 -16.41
CA ALA A 376 3.45 7.06 -17.23
C ALA A 376 3.21 7.26 -18.74
N SER A 377 1.96 7.37 -19.16
CA SER A 377 1.60 7.60 -20.57
C SER A 377 2.18 8.90 -21.14
N GLN A 378 2.51 9.88 -20.29
CA GLN A 378 2.99 11.18 -20.72
C GLN A 378 4.49 11.23 -21.03
N VAL A 379 5.24 10.15 -20.73
CA VAL A 379 6.67 10.00 -21.10
C VAL A 379 6.84 9.12 -22.35
N MET A 380 5.87 9.21 -23.26
CA MET A 380 5.83 8.46 -24.51
C MET A 380 6.85 8.95 -25.53
N PHE A 381 7.45 8.02 -26.28
CA PHE A 381 8.21 8.32 -27.49
C PHE A 381 7.33 8.15 -28.74
N SER A 382 7.80 8.69 -29.86
CA SER A 382 7.12 8.51 -31.14
C SER A 382 7.04 7.03 -31.50
N GLY A 383 5.82 6.50 -31.71
CA GLY A 383 5.59 5.09 -32.03
C GLY A 383 5.08 4.23 -30.86
N ASP A 384 5.07 4.75 -29.63
CA ASP A 384 4.54 4.06 -28.44
C ASP A 384 3.00 4.02 -28.44
N LYS A 385 2.38 3.29 -29.38
CA LYS A 385 0.91 3.21 -29.54
C LYS A 385 0.19 2.79 -28.25
N ILE A 386 0.79 1.88 -27.47
CA ILE A 386 0.20 1.43 -26.21
C ILE A 386 0.10 2.56 -25.18
N LEU A 387 1.01 3.54 -25.20
CA LEU A 387 0.92 4.71 -24.32
C LEU A 387 -0.13 5.72 -24.81
N GLU A 388 -0.37 5.81 -26.11
CA GLU A 388 -1.48 6.61 -26.65
C GLU A 388 -2.83 6.06 -26.18
N ASP A 389 -2.98 4.73 -26.23
CA ASP A 389 -4.16 4.03 -25.72
C ASP A 389 -4.29 4.17 -24.20
N ALA A 390 -3.19 3.98 -23.47
CA ALA A 390 -3.14 4.18 -22.01
C ALA A 390 -3.55 5.60 -21.63
N LYS A 391 -3.01 6.63 -22.29
CA LYS A 391 -3.33 8.04 -22.04
C LYS A 391 -4.81 8.32 -22.26
N ARG A 392 -5.37 7.81 -23.36
CA ARG A 392 -6.79 8.00 -23.70
C ARG A 392 -7.69 7.33 -22.66
N PHE A 393 -7.44 6.06 -22.34
CA PHE A 393 -8.20 5.32 -21.35
C PHE A 393 -8.11 5.96 -19.97
N SER A 394 -6.89 6.18 -19.47
CA SER A 394 -6.67 6.63 -18.10
C SER A 394 -7.19 8.06 -17.89
N SER A 395 -7.05 8.95 -18.87
CA SER A 395 -7.59 10.31 -18.76
C SER A 395 -9.13 10.33 -18.74
N ASN A 396 -9.79 9.50 -19.55
CA ASN A 396 -11.24 9.37 -19.53
C ASN A 396 -11.72 8.81 -18.19
N PHE A 397 -11.12 7.71 -17.72
CA PHE A 397 -11.44 7.10 -16.43
C PHE A 397 -11.32 8.10 -15.28
N LEU A 398 -10.19 8.83 -15.19
CA LEU A 398 -9.96 9.80 -14.12
C LEU A 398 -10.91 11.00 -14.21
N ARG A 399 -11.28 11.45 -15.41
CA ARG A 399 -12.27 12.53 -15.59
C ARG A 399 -13.67 12.08 -15.19
N GLU A 400 -14.06 10.85 -15.51
CA GLU A 400 -15.34 10.27 -15.07
C GLU A 400 -15.39 10.20 -13.54
N LYS A 401 -14.33 9.68 -12.91
CA LYS A 401 -14.20 9.65 -11.44
C LYS A 401 -14.23 11.05 -10.83
N GLN A 402 -13.58 12.03 -11.45
CA GLN A 402 -13.63 13.42 -11.02
C GLN A 402 -15.05 13.98 -11.09
N ALA A 403 -15.76 13.76 -12.21
CA ALA A 403 -17.11 14.26 -12.42
C ALA A 403 -18.14 13.62 -11.48
N SER A 404 -17.94 12.35 -11.11
CA SER A 404 -18.80 11.64 -10.17
C SER A 404 -18.43 11.84 -8.70
N GLY A 405 -17.40 12.64 -8.39
CA GLY A 405 -16.90 12.81 -7.01
C GLY A 405 -16.30 11.55 -6.40
N GLN A 406 -15.77 10.64 -7.23
CA GLN A 406 -15.21 9.34 -6.84
C GLN A 406 -13.68 9.27 -6.96
N LEU A 407 -12.99 10.38 -6.70
CA LEU A 407 -11.52 10.42 -6.62
C LEU A 407 -11.01 10.03 -5.23
N PHE A 408 -11.43 8.84 -4.79
CA PHE A 408 -10.88 8.16 -3.62
C PHE A 408 -10.32 6.82 -4.08
N ASP A 409 -9.34 6.31 -3.35
CA ASP A 409 -8.71 5.04 -3.67
C ASP A 409 -8.99 3.99 -2.59
N LYS A 410 -9.10 2.74 -3.02
CA LYS A 410 -9.33 1.61 -2.12
C LYS A 410 -8.07 1.24 -1.32
N TRP A 411 -6.90 1.54 -1.86
CA TRP A 411 -5.60 1.10 -1.36
C TRP A 411 -4.89 2.17 -0.54
N ILE A 412 -5.38 3.40 -0.51
CA ILE A 412 -4.79 4.49 0.27
C ILE A 412 -5.83 5.52 0.71
N ILE A 413 -5.74 5.91 1.98
CA ILE A 413 -6.39 7.10 2.54
C ILE A 413 -5.33 8.20 2.54
N SER A 414 -5.35 9.02 1.49
CA SER A 414 -4.42 10.13 1.31
C SER A 414 -5.05 11.47 1.69
N LYS A 415 -4.23 12.46 2.06
CA LYS A 415 -4.69 13.83 2.35
C LYS A 415 -5.47 14.50 1.22
N ASP A 416 -4.99 14.45 -0.04
CA ASP A 416 -5.63 15.16 -1.17
C ASP A 416 -5.45 14.49 -2.55
N LEU A 417 -5.86 13.22 -2.68
CA LEU A 417 -5.91 12.54 -3.99
C LEU A 417 -6.73 13.31 -5.04
N PRO A 418 -7.91 13.91 -4.72
CA PRO A 418 -8.65 14.72 -5.69
C PRO A 418 -7.84 15.90 -6.24
N GLY A 419 -7.07 16.58 -5.39
CA GLY A 419 -6.17 17.66 -5.78
C GLY A 419 -5.02 17.17 -6.66
N GLU A 420 -4.38 16.04 -6.32
CA GLU A 420 -3.29 15.45 -7.11
C GLU A 420 -3.76 15.08 -8.53
N VAL A 421 -4.85 14.33 -8.64
CA VAL A 421 -5.44 13.92 -9.92
C VAL A 421 -5.96 15.14 -10.68
N GLY A 422 -6.62 16.05 -9.98
CA GLY A 422 -7.17 17.28 -10.57
C GLY A 422 -6.10 18.18 -11.17
N PHE A 423 -4.93 18.30 -10.53
CA PHE A 423 -3.78 19.03 -11.06
C PHE A 423 -3.27 18.37 -12.35
N ALA A 424 -3.01 17.07 -12.33
CA ALA A 424 -2.45 16.35 -13.47
C ALA A 424 -3.39 16.31 -14.69
N LEU A 425 -4.71 16.25 -14.48
CA LEU A 425 -5.70 16.30 -15.57
C LEU A 425 -5.81 17.68 -16.23
N LYS A 426 -5.42 18.74 -15.52
CA LYS A 426 -5.44 20.13 -16.02
C LYS A 426 -4.09 20.52 -16.62
N ILE A 427 -2.99 20.14 -15.97
CA ILE A 427 -1.63 20.50 -16.34
C ILE A 427 -0.89 19.24 -16.78
N PRO A 428 -0.84 18.96 -18.10
CA PRO A 428 -0.05 17.86 -18.63
C PRO A 428 1.45 18.04 -18.35
N TRP A 429 2.18 16.93 -18.27
CA TRP A 429 3.59 16.88 -17.90
C TRP A 429 4.47 17.84 -18.72
N TYR A 430 4.24 17.98 -20.02
CA TYR A 430 5.01 18.88 -20.91
C TYR A 430 4.89 20.39 -20.58
N ALA A 431 3.99 20.75 -19.67
CA ALA A 431 3.61 22.11 -19.28
C ALA A 431 3.64 22.24 -17.75
N SER A 432 4.03 21.17 -17.05
CA SER A 432 4.22 21.15 -15.61
C SER A 432 5.58 21.76 -15.29
N LEU A 433 5.60 23.06 -14.97
CA LEU A 433 6.82 23.71 -14.49
C LEU A 433 7.20 23.12 -13.13
N PRO A 434 8.46 22.69 -12.90
CA PRO A 434 8.83 21.93 -11.72
C PRO A 434 8.44 22.57 -10.39
N ARG A 435 8.60 23.90 -10.27
CA ARG A 435 8.26 24.64 -9.04
C ARG A 435 6.76 24.81 -8.82
N VAL A 436 5.96 24.81 -9.89
CA VAL A 436 4.49 24.88 -9.79
C VAL A 436 3.96 23.56 -9.25
N GLU A 437 4.32 22.43 -9.87
CA GLU A 437 3.93 21.10 -9.38
C GLU A 437 4.39 20.87 -7.94
N THR A 438 5.64 21.21 -7.63
CA THR A 438 6.17 21.11 -6.26
C THR A 438 5.32 21.88 -5.27
N ARG A 439 4.91 23.11 -5.62
CA ARG A 439 4.15 23.96 -4.69
C ARG A 439 2.78 23.38 -4.37
N PHE A 440 2.08 22.83 -5.37
CA PHE A 440 0.81 22.12 -5.14
C PHE A 440 1.03 20.83 -4.35
N TYR A 441 2.05 20.05 -4.68
CA TYR A 441 2.26 18.76 -4.04
C TYR A 441 2.65 18.88 -2.56
N ILE A 442 3.37 19.93 -2.15
CA ILE A 442 3.64 20.21 -0.74
C ILE A 442 2.33 20.36 0.08
N GLU A 443 1.28 20.92 -0.53
CA GLU A 443 -0.04 21.02 0.13
C GLU A 443 -0.82 19.71 0.11
N GLN A 444 -0.57 18.86 -0.88
CA GLN A 444 -1.30 17.61 -1.09
C GLN A 444 -0.72 16.43 -0.32
N TYR A 445 0.60 16.42 -0.11
CA TYR A 445 1.29 15.35 0.59
C TYR A 445 0.83 15.23 2.06
N GLY A 446 0.38 14.04 2.46
CA GLY A 446 -0.12 13.79 3.81
C GLY A 446 0.95 13.49 4.85
N GLY A 447 2.20 13.26 4.43
CA GLY A 447 3.29 12.92 5.34
C GLY A 447 2.98 11.62 6.10
N GLU A 448 3.20 11.63 7.40
CA GLU A 448 2.94 10.46 8.26
C GLU A 448 1.46 10.10 8.40
N HIS A 449 0.54 10.95 7.92
CA HIS A 449 -0.90 10.75 8.07
C HIS A 449 -1.52 9.93 6.94
N ASP A 450 -0.85 9.79 5.78
CA ASP A 450 -1.33 8.91 4.70
C ASP A 450 -1.31 7.44 5.17
N VAL A 451 -2.40 6.72 4.93
CA VAL A 451 -2.59 5.33 5.37
C VAL A 451 -2.80 4.43 4.17
N TRP A 452 -1.99 3.40 4.02
CA TRP A 452 -2.20 2.36 3.01
C TRP A 452 -3.17 1.30 3.53
N ILE A 453 -3.91 0.66 2.63
CA ILE A 453 -4.90 -0.37 2.95
C ILE A 453 -4.49 -1.70 2.31
N GLY A 454 -3.99 -2.62 3.15
CA GLY A 454 -3.75 -4.02 2.81
C GLY A 454 -4.84 -4.94 3.36
N LYS A 455 -4.46 -6.11 3.91
CA LYS A 455 -5.39 -6.88 4.78
C LYS A 455 -5.71 -6.13 6.06
N THR A 456 -4.79 -5.28 6.48
CA THR A 456 -4.95 -4.26 7.52
C THR A 456 -4.36 -2.95 7.01
N PRO A 457 -4.74 -1.80 7.58
CA PRO A 457 -4.06 -0.55 7.35
C PRO A 457 -2.57 -0.66 7.72
N PHE A 458 -1.72 0.03 6.97
CA PHE A 458 -0.29 0.11 7.23
C PHE A 458 0.28 1.46 6.82
N ARG A 459 1.51 1.72 7.26
CA ARG A 459 2.31 2.89 6.89
C ARG A 459 3.65 2.47 6.37
#